data_AF-A0A1V6J208-F1
#
_entry.id   AF-A0A1V6J208-F1
#
_cell.length_a   1.000
_cell.length_b   1.000
_cell.length_c   1.000
_cell.angle_alpha   90.00
_cell.angle_beta   90.00
_cell.angle_gamma   90.00
#
_symmetry.space_group_name_H-M   'P 1'
#
loop_
_entity.id
_entity.type
_entity.pdbx_description
1 polymer ?
#
loop_
_entity_poly.entity_id
_entity_poly.type
_entity_poly.pdbx_seq_one_letter_code
_entity_poly.pdbx_strand_id
1 'polypeptide(L)'
;MEQGAAKIAKLLLVAILLGVSVTAFNPSYRQAFLALARGTPQENPIWKSNADYYPDIVLPGMPPWKPVLPVDDRNIPAAAREAAAQP
;
A
#
# COMPACT_ATOMS: atom_id res chain seq x y z
N MET A 1 -4.63 36.83 4.45
CA MET A 1 -4.94 35.38 4.52
C MET A 1 -4.91 34.69 3.14
N GLU A 2 -5.26 35.37 2.03
CA GLU A 2 -5.20 34.78 0.67
C GLU A 2 -3.81 34.35 0.19
N GLN A 3 -2.73 35.05 0.56
CA GLN A 3 -1.37 34.68 0.14
C GLN A 3 -0.93 33.30 0.67
N GLY A 4 -1.43 32.87 1.83
CA GLY A 4 -1.15 31.54 2.37
C GLY A 4 -1.88 30.44 1.58
N ALA A 5 -3.16 30.65 1.30
CA ALA A 5 -3.97 29.73 0.51
C ALA A 5 -3.44 29.56 -0.92
N ALA A 6 -3.03 30.66 -1.57
CA ALA A 6 -2.46 30.61 -2.92
C ALA A 6 -1.14 29.81 -2.99
N LYS A 7 -0.31 29.89 -1.94
CA LYS A 7 0.94 29.10 -1.84
C LYS A 7 0.63 27.61 -1.69
N ILE A 8 -0.33 27.27 -0.82
CA ILE A 8 -0.76 25.87 -0.62
C ILE A 8 -1.36 25.31 -1.92
N ALA A 9 -2.21 26.07 -2.61
CA ALA A 9 -2.80 25.65 -3.87
C ALA A 9 -1.72 25.36 -4.94
N LYS A 10 -0.68 26.19 -5.03
CA LYS A 10 0.45 25.95 -5.93
C LYS A 10 1.23 24.67 -5.57
N LEU A 11 1.47 24.42 -4.28
CA LEU A 11 2.13 23.20 -3.83
C LEU A 11 1.29 21.96 -4.16
N LEU A 12 -0.01 22.00 -3.91
CA LEU A 12 -0.92 20.92 -4.26
C LEU A 12 -0.96 20.68 -5.77
N LEU A 13 -1.00 21.74 -6.57
CA LEU A 13 -0.97 21.63 -8.02
C LEU A 13 0.32 20.94 -8.49
N VAL A 14 1.49 21.35 -7.97
CA VAL A 14 2.76 20.72 -8.31
C VAL A 14 2.78 19.24 -7.90
N ALA A 15 2.26 18.91 -6.71
CA ALA A 15 2.17 17.52 -6.24
C ALA A 15 1.27 16.66 -7.15
N ILE A 16 0.12 17.20 -7.58
CA ILE A 16 -0.78 16.52 -8.52
C ILE A 16 -0.08 16.31 -9.86
N LEU A 17 0.57 17.35 -10.41
CA LEU A 17 1.28 17.25 -11.68
C LEU A 17 2.42 16.23 -11.62
N LEU A 18 3.14 16.17 -10.51
CA LEU A 18 4.16 15.15 -10.28
C LEU A 18 3.56 13.74 -10.24
N GLY A 19 2.46 13.55 -9.51
CA GLY A 19 1.74 12.26 -9.45
C GLY A 19 1.22 11.81 -10.81
N VAL A 20 0.65 12.73 -11.60
CA VAL A 20 0.22 12.49 -12.98
C VAL A 20 1.41 12.10 -13.86
N SER A 21 2.55 12.79 -13.72
CA SER A 21 3.75 12.51 -14.51
C SER A 21 4.28 11.10 -14.21
N VAL A 22 4.46 10.75 -12.93
CA VAL A 22 4.89 9.41 -12.52
C VAL A 22 3.95 8.34 -13.04
N THR A 23 2.64 8.57 -12.92
CA THR A 23 1.63 7.66 -13.44
C THR A 23 1.75 7.53 -14.95
N ALA A 24 1.91 8.61 -15.71
CA ALA A 24 1.99 8.56 -17.17
C ALA A 24 3.24 7.83 -17.70
N PHE A 25 4.41 8.07 -17.09
CA PHE A 25 5.68 7.56 -17.60
C PHE A 25 6.03 6.16 -17.10
N ASN A 26 5.50 5.72 -15.95
CA ASN A 26 5.78 4.39 -15.41
C ASN A 26 4.63 3.41 -15.74
N PRO A 27 4.88 2.34 -16.52
CA PRO A 27 3.84 1.40 -16.94
C PRO A 27 3.15 0.69 -15.76
N SER A 28 3.88 0.39 -14.69
CA SER A 28 3.32 -0.28 -13.52
C SER A 28 2.36 0.64 -12.74
N TYR A 29 2.69 1.93 -12.61
CA TYR A 29 1.76 2.91 -12.02
C TYR A 29 0.51 3.13 -12.89
N ARG A 30 0.62 3.09 -14.23
CA ARG A 30 -0.57 3.10 -15.13
C ARG A 30 -1.48 1.92 -14.88
N GLN A 31 -0.91 0.72 -14.81
CA GLN A 31 -1.68 -0.50 -14.56
C GLN A 31 -2.33 -0.48 -13.18
N ALA A 32 -1.62 -0.01 -12.15
CA ALA A 32 -2.17 0.19 -10.81
C ALA A 32 -3.36 1.15 -10.83
N PHE A 33 -3.22 2.29 -11.52
CA PHE A 33 -4.30 3.26 -11.68
C PHE A 33 -5.52 2.66 -12.40
N LEU A 34 -5.30 1.90 -13.49
CA LEU A 34 -6.38 1.23 -14.22
C LEU A 34 -7.07 0.15 -13.39
N ALA A 35 -6.32 -0.62 -12.59
CA ALA A 35 -6.88 -1.63 -11.69
C ALA A 35 -7.79 -0.98 -10.62
N LEU A 36 -7.36 0.16 -10.06
CA LEU A 36 -8.18 0.94 -9.13
C LEU A 36 -9.43 1.50 -9.81
N ALA A 37 -9.27 2.09 -11.00
CA ALA A 37 -10.40 2.64 -11.77
C ALA A 37 -11.43 1.56 -12.17
N ARG A 38 -11.00 0.31 -12.35
CA ARG A 38 -11.85 -0.85 -12.64
C ARG A 38 -12.48 -1.50 -11.41
N GLY A 39 -12.17 -1.01 -10.20
CA GLY A 39 -12.65 -1.63 -8.95
C GLY A 39 -12.01 -3.00 -8.68
N THR A 40 -10.85 -3.28 -9.26
CA THR A 40 -10.08 -4.52 -9.08
C THR A 40 -8.72 -4.24 -8.41
N PRO A 41 -8.71 -3.63 -7.20
CA PRO A 41 -7.47 -3.27 -6.50
C PRO A 41 -6.47 -4.43 -6.38
N GLN A 42 -6.95 -5.66 -6.17
CA GLN A 42 -6.16 -6.88 -6.08
C GLN A 42 -5.33 -7.19 -7.34
N GLU A 43 -5.70 -6.64 -8.50
CA GLU A 43 -4.95 -6.84 -9.74
C GLU A 43 -3.72 -5.93 -9.84
N ASN A 44 -3.58 -4.95 -8.95
CA ASN A 44 -2.50 -3.97 -8.93
C ASN A 44 -1.12 -4.67 -8.87
N PRO A 45 -0.25 -4.46 -9.89
CA PRO A 45 1.05 -5.12 -9.95
C PRO A 45 1.98 -4.77 -8.78
N ILE A 46 1.84 -3.56 -8.23
CA ILE A 46 2.67 -3.09 -7.11
C ILE A 46 2.36 -3.87 -5.83
N TRP A 47 1.10 -4.27 -5.63
CA TRP A 47 0.69 -5.06 -4.46
C TRP A 47 0.91 -6.55 -4.61
N LYS A 48 1.06 -7.06 -5.85
CA LYS A 48 1.30 -8.47 -6.12
C LYS A 48 2.70 -8.91 -5.73
N SER A 49 3.69 -8.04 -5.90
CA SER A 49 5.09 -8.40 -5.65
C SER A 49 5.92 -7.19 -5.25
N ASN A 50 6.26 -7.13 -3.96
CA ASN A 50 7.24 -6.17 -3.47
C ASN A 50 8.63 -6.44 -4.05
N ALA A 51 8.96 -7.69 -4.40
CA ALA A 51 10.26 -8.07 -4.92
C ALA A 51 10.50 -7.55 -6.34
N ASP A 52 9.46 -7.55 -7.18
CA ASP A 52 9.58 -7.03 -8.55
C ASP A 52 9.66 -5.49 -8.57
N TYR A 53 9.21 -4.84 -7.49
CA TYR A 53 9.16 -3.38 -7.39
C TYR A 53 10.31 -2.77 -6.57
N TYR A 54 10.79 -3.51 -5.57
CA TYR A 54 11.87 -3.11 -4.67
C TYR A 54 12.92 -4.22 -4.57
N PRO A 55 13.56 -4.60 -5.69
CA PRO A 55 14.53 -5.70 -5.72
C PRO A 55 15.70 -5.46 -4.76
N ASP A 56 16.06 -4.21 -4.54
CA ASP A 56 17.17 -3.81 -3.67
C ASP A 56 16.83 -3.86 -2.17
N ILE A 57 15.53 -3.91 -1.82
CA ILE A 57 15.07 -3.96 -0.41
C ILE A 57 14.83 -5.41 0.02
N VAL A 58 14.58 -6.32 -0.92
CA VAL A 58 14.38 -7.74 -0.60
C VAL A 58 15.73 -8.37 -0.26
N LEU A 59 15.95 -8.60 1.04
CA LEU A 59 17.12 -9.31 1.52
C LEU A 59 17.16 -10.73 0.91
N PRO A 60 18.33 -11.20 0.43
CA PRO A 60 18.48 -12.56 -0.07
C PRO A 60 18.01 -13.58 0.98
N GLY A 61 17.07 -14.46 0.59
CA GLY A 61 16.55 -15.52 1.46
C GLY A 61 15.32 -15.16 2.30
N MET A 62 14.73 -13.96 2.12
CA MET A 62 13.47 -13.63 2.78
C MET A 62 12.31 -14.46 2.17
N PRO A 63 11.53 -15.20 2.99
CA PRO A 63 10.41 -15.97 2.47
C PRO A 63 9.36 -15.04 1.84
N PRO A 64 8.63 -15.48 0.79
CA PRO A 64 7.57 -14.68 0.20
C PRO A 64 6.57 -14.26 1.28
N TRP A 65 6.20 -12.98 1.28
CA TRP A 65 5.24 -12.44 2.25
C TRP A 65 3.96 -13.29 2.20
N LYS A 66 3.63 -13.93 3.32
CA LYS A 66 2.34 -14.58 3.52
C LYS A 66 1.41 -13.58 4.18
N PRO A 67 0.19 -13.37 3.65
CA PRO A 67 -0.82 -12.62 4.39
C PRO A 67 -0.95 -13.21 5.79
N VAL A 68 -0.92 -12.37 6.82
CA VAL A 68 -1.37 -12.78 8.15
C VAL A 68 -2.84 -13.12 7.98
N LEU A 69 -3.15 -14.41 7.91
CA LEU A 69 -4.53 -14.87 7.90
C LEU A 69 -5.19 -14.30 9.16
N PRO A 70 -6.41 -13.75 9.07
CA PRO A 70 -7.14 -13.38 10.27
C PRO A 70 -7.15 -14.60 11.19
N VAL A 71 -6.66 -14.41 12.40
CA VAL A 71 -6.72 -15.45 13.44
C VAL A 71 -8.20 -15.77 13.58
N ASP A 72 -8.63 -16.95 13.18
CA ASP A 72 -9.99 -17.40 13.52
C ASP A 72 -10.01 -17.45 15.04
N ASP A 73 -10.74 -16.54 15.67
CA ASP A 73 -10.80 -16.41 17.13
C ASP A 73 -11.13 -17.75 17.80
N ARG A 74 -11.79 -18.66 17.07
CA ARG A 74 -12.12 -20.03 17.50
C ARG A 74 -10.91 -20.94 17.68
N ASN A 75 -9.76 -20.63 17.06
CA ASN A 75 -8.51 -21.38 17.18
C ASN A 75 -7.52 -20.79 18.20
N ILE A 76 -7.88 -19.71 18.89
CA ILE A 76 -7.08 -19.20 20.00
C ILE A 76 -7.23 -20.18 21.18
N PRO A 77 -6.13 -20.83 21.65
CA PRO A 77 -6.18 -21.71 22.81
C PRO A 77 -6.76 -20.98 24.03
N ALA A 78 -7.63 -21.64 24.80
CA ALA A 78 -8.32 -21.03 25.95
C ALA A 78 -7.35 -20.30 26.91
N ALA A 79 -6.16 -20.87 27.12
CA ALA A 79 -5.10 -20.29 27.96
C ALA A 79 -4.63 -18.89 27.50
N ALA A 80 -4.64 -18.61 26.19
CA ALA A 80 -4.25 -17.30 25.65
C ALA A 80 -5.37 -16.26 25.81
N ARG A 81 -6.65 -16.69 25.85
CA ARG A 81 -7.78 -15.81 26.12
C ARG A 81 -7.81 -15.36 27.59
N GLU A 82 -7.48 -16.27 28.51
CA GLU A 82 -7.41 -15.98 29.95
C GLU A 82 -6.26 -15.03 30.31
N ALA A 83 -5.12 -15.15 29.63
CA ALA A 83 -3.98 -14.24 29.83
C ALA A 83 -4.26 -12.81 29.36
N ALA A 84 -5.09 -12.62 28.33
CA ALA A 84 -5.47 -11.30 27.82
C ALA A 84 -6.61 -10.63 28.61
N ALA A 85 -7.29 -11.38 29.47
CA ALA A 85 -8.42 -10.91 30.28
C ALA A 85 -8.01 -10.52 31.72
N GLN A 86 -6.73 -10.61 32.07
CA GLN A 86 -6.22 -10.13 33.35
C GLN A 86 -5.79 -8.65 33.19
N PRO A 87 -6.27 -7.74 34.07
CA PRO A 87 -6.00 -6.31 33.98
C PRO A 87 -4.54 -5.93 34.26
#